data_AF-A0A928E5U7-F1
#
_entry.id   AF-A0A928E5U7-F1
#
_cell.length_a   1.000
_cell.length_b   1.000
_cell.length_c   1.000
_cell.angle_alpha   90.00
_cell.angle_beta   90.00
_cell.angle_gamma   90.00
#
_symmetry.space_group_name_H-M   'P 1'
#
loop_
_entity.id
_entity.type
_entity.pdbx_description
1 polymer ?
#
loop_
_entity_poly.entity_id
_entity_poly.type
_entity_poly.pdbx_seq_one_letter_code
_entity_poly.pdbx_strand_id
1 'polypeptide(L)' 'MKKCMNSCLAVIIAFLIGFVLGMWAHASRDTLAPSDTPMCDGGVFPDKYGCCPGEVYTDMYDLGFNCCPETGGDCFPPLR' A
#
# COMPACT_ATOMS: atom_id res chain seq x y z
N MET A 1 29.92 -39.35 26.78
CA MET A 1 28.46 -39.28 26.51
C MET A 1 27.79 -37.98 26.97
N LYS A 2 28.08 -37.46 28.18
CA LYS A 2 27.44 -36.22 28.71
C LYS A 2 27.69 -34.94 27.88
N LYS A 3 28.83 -34.84 27.19
CA LYS A 3 29.20 -33.66 26.38
C LYS A 3 28.35 -33.51 25.10
N CYS A 4 27.89 -34.62 24.50
CA CYS A 4 27.03 -34.59 23.32
C CYS A 4 25.61 -34.12 23.65
N MET A 5 25.10 -34.50 24.83
CA MET A 5 23.76 -34.11 25.29
C MET A 5 23.66 -32.61 25.59
N ASN A 6 24.69 -32.02 26.21
CA ASN A 6 24.74 -30.59 26.49
C ASN A 6 24.86 -29.76 25.20
N SER A 7 25.53 -30.29 24.17
CA SER A 7 25.66 -29.62 22.88
C SER A 7 24.35 -29.64 22.10
N CYS A 8 23.62 -30.76 22.06
CA CYS A 8 22.29 -30.82 21.44
C CYS A 8 21.28 -29.93 22.17
N LEU A 9 21.30 -29.94 23.50
CA LEU A 9 20.38 -29.13 24.30
C LEU A 9 20.61 -27.63 24.08
N ALA A 10 21.88 -27.19 23.96
CA ALA A 10 22.21 -25.80 23.67
C ALA A 10 21.70 -25.32 22.30
N VAL A 11 21.75 -26.19 21.27
CA VAL A 11 21.26 -25.87 19.93
C VAL A 11 19.73 -25.75 19.93
N ILE A 12 19.02 -26.67 20.58
CA ILE A 12 17.56 -26.63 20.67
C ILE A 12 17.09 -25.38 21.42
N ILE A 13 17.75 -25.04 22.53
CA ILE A 13 17.44 -23.82 23.30
C ILE A 13 17.69 -22.56 22.46
N ALA A 14 18.79 -22.49 21.71
CA ALA A 14 19.08 -21.34 20.85
C ALA A 14 18.02 -21.14 19.75
N PHE A 15 17.53 -22.22 19.15
CA PHE A 15 16.45 -22.16 18.15
C PHE A 15 15.11 -21.74 18.77
N LEU A 16 14.76 -22.27 19.93
CA LEU A 16 13.51 -21.89 20.62
C LEU A 16 13.53 -20.44 21.09
N ILE A 17 14.66 -19.97 21.64
CA ILE A 17 14.82 -18.56 22.05
C ILE A 17 14.77 -17.64 20.82
N GLY A 18 15.44 -17.98 19.73
CA GLY A 18 15.40 -17.20 18.49
C GLY A 18 14.01 -17.14 17.85
N PHE A 19 13.25 -18.23 17.92
CA PHE A 19 11.87 -18.28 17.43
C PHE A 19 10.92 -17.46 18.31
N VAL A 20 11.02 -17.57 19.63
CA VAL A 20 10.20 -16.78 20.58
C VAL A 20 10.54 -15.29 20.49
N LEU A 21 11.82 -14.92 20.42
CA LEU A 21 12.24 -13.52 20.23
C LEU A 21 11.87 -12.98 18.84
N GLY A 22 11.93 -13.82 17.80
CA GLY A 22 11.54 -13.47 16.43
C GLY A 22 10.02 -13.27 16.26
N MET A 23 9.21 -14.04 16.98
CA MET A 23 7.74 -13.89 16.98
C MET A 23 7.27 -12.55 17.57
N TRP A 24 8.04 -11.94 18.49
CA TRP A 24 7.74 -10.59 18.99
C TRP A 24 8.09 -9.47 17.99
N ALA A 25 8.98 -9.74 17.03
CA ALA A 25 9.42 -8.75 16.03
C ALA A 25 8.59 -8.77 14.72
N HIS A 26 7.70 -9.75 14.53
CA HIS A 26 6.97 -9.95 13.26
C HIS A 26 5.49 -9.55 13.31
N ALA A 27 5.01 -8.92 14.38
CA ALA A 27 3.59 -8.56 14.53
C ALA A 27 3.28 -7.08 14.22
N SER A 28 4.12 -6.36 13.45
CA SER A 28 3.97 -4.90 13.32
C SER A 28 4.32 -4.30 11.95
N ARG A 29 4.08 -5.02 10.85
CA ARG A 29 4.22 -4.42 9.49
C ARG A 29 2.92 -4.30 8.70
N ASP A 30 1.78 -4.37 9.36
CA ASP A 30 0.48 -4.14 8.72
C ASP A 30 -0.26 -2.97 9.38
N THR A 31 0.41 -1.82 9.52
CA THR A 31 -0.31 -0.58 9.88
C THR A 31 0.31 0.57 9.11
N LEU A 32 -0.52 1.27 8.34
CA LEU A 32 -0.21 2.31 7.35
C LEU A 32 0.11 1.75 5.94
N ALA A 33 -0.72 0.84 5.42
CA ALA A 33 -1.18 1.13 4.07
C ALA A 33 -1.99 2.42 4.22
N PRO A 34 -1.54 3.57 3.70
CA PRO A 34 -2.44 4.69 3.63
C PRO A 34 -3.66 4.18 2.87
N SER A 35 -4.83 4.41 3.44
CA SER A 35 -6.04 4.54 2.66
C SER A 35 -5.85 5.80 1.81
N ASP A 36 -4.90 5.78 0.89
CA ASP A 36 -4.70 6.79 -0.16
C ASP A 36 -5.86 6.58 -1.11
N THR A 37 -7.08 6.92 -0.66
CA THR A 37 -8.11 7.28 -1.61
C THR A 37 -7.57 8.56 -2.24
N PRO A 38 -7.12 8.52 -3.51
CA PRO A 38 -6.57 9.71 -4.14
C PRO A 38 -7.65 10.79 -4.12
N MET A 39 -7.28 11.95 -3.59
CA MET A 39 -8.17 13.09 -3.40
C MET A 39 -7.84 14.15 -4.43
N CYS A 40 -8.87 14.87 -4.85
CA CYS A 40 -8.71 16.11 -5.56
C CYS A 40 -8.11 17.19 -4.66
N ASP A 41 -7.62 18.25 -5.28
CA ASP A 41 -7.23 19.45 -4.55
C ASP A 41 -8.38 19.92 -3.64
N GLY A 42 -8.02 20.34 -2.42
CA GLY A 42 -8.99 20.72 -1.40
C GLY A 42 -9.62 19.54 -0.64
N GLY A 43 -9.14 18.31 -0.83
CA GLY A 43 -9.60 17.15 -0.07
C GLY A 43 -11.00 16.69 -0.46
N VAL A 44 -11.41 16.98 -1.70
CA VAL A 44 -12.68 16.53 -2.25
C VAL A 44 -12.48 15.17 -2.90
N PHE A 45 -13.45 14.28 -2.71
CA PHE A 45 -13.43 12.99 -3.39
C PHE A 45 -13.68 13.17 -4.89
N PRO A 46 -12.93 12.46 -5.76
CA PRO A 46 -13.28 12.39 -7.16
C PRO A 46 -14.65 11.72 -7.33
N ASP A 47 -15.29 11.97 -8.46
CA ASP A 47 -16.56 11.35 -8.80
C ASP A 47 -16.38 9.84 -9.13
N LYS A 48 -17.47 9.19 -9.55
CA LYS A 48 -17.41 7.78 -9.99
C LYS A 48 -16.51 7.57 -11.22
N TYR A 49 -16.21 8.65 -11.95
CA TYR A 49 -15.20 8.92 -12.98
C TYR A 49 -13.75 8.78 -12.57
N GLY A 50 -13.44 9.05 -11.30
CA GLY A 50 -12.08 9.41 -10.89
C GLY A 50 -11.71 10.85 -11.26
N CYS A 51 -12.69 11.66 -11.67
CA CYS A 51 -12.51 13.03 -12.08
C CYS A 51 -12.87 13.98 -10.96
N CYS A 52 -12.12 15.08 -10.87
CA CYS A 52 -12.34 16.10 -9.88
C CYS A 52 -13.49 17.03 -10.26
N PRO A 53 -14.07 17.76 -9.30
CA PRO A 53 -15.09 18.75 -9.60
C PRO A 53 -14.61 19.76 -10.64
N GLY A 54 -15.40 19.99 -11.69
CA GLY A 54 -15.03 20.86 -12.81
C GLY A 54 -14.24 20.15 -13.92
N GLU A 55 -14.06 18.84 -13.84
CA GLU A 55 -13.50 18.01 -14.91
C GLU A 55 -14.57 17.09 -15.52
N VAL A 56 -14.43 16.81 -16.81
CA VAL A 56 -15.30 15.92 -17.57
C VAL A 56 -14.53 14.68 -17.97
N TYR A 57 -15.11 13.52 -17.65
CA TYR A 57 -14.61 12.24 -18.13
C TYR A 57 -14.77 12.14 -19.65
N THR A 58 -13.64 12.20 -20.35
CA THR A 58 -13.56 12.39 -21.79
C THR A 58 -12.79 11.25 -22.45
N ASP A 59 -13.35 10.71 -23.52
CA ASP A 59 -12.65 9.74 -24.38
C ASP A 59 -11.73 10.50 -25.34
N MET A 60 -10.42 10.25 -25.23
CA MET A 60 -9.38 10.79 -26.11
C MET A 60 -8.91 9.75 -27.15
N TYR A 61 -9.78 8.80 -27.52
CA TYR A 61 -9.54 7.76 -28.50
C TYR A 61 -8.32 6.90 -28.13
N ASP A 62 -7.24 6.99 -28.91
CA ASP A 62 -6.02 6.19 -28.72
C ASP A 62 -5.29 6.50 -27.41
N LEU A 63 -5.58 7.65 -26.78
CA LEU A 63 -5.02 8.04 -25.48
C LEU A 63 -5.88 7.56 -24.29
N GLY A 64 -6.99 6.88 -24.56
CA GLY A 64 -7.91 6.39 -23.54
C GLY A 64 -8.74 7.49 -22.88
N PHE A 65 -9.27 7.19 -21.71
CA PHE A 65 -10.12 8.12 -20.97
C PHE A 65 -9.32 8.98 -20.01
N ASN A 66 -9.56 10.29 -20.04
CA ASN A 66 -8.92 11.26 -19.16
C ASN A 66 -9.97 12.22 -18.57
N CYS A 67 -9.63 12.86 -17.47
CA CYS A 67 -10.40 13.93 -16.86
C CYS A 67 -9.90 15.26 -17.42
N CYS A 68 -10.78 15.99 -18.12
CA CYS A 68 -10.44 17.24 -18.80
C CYS A 68 -11.18 18.41 -18.14
N PRO A 69 -10.50 19.52 -17.79
CA PRO A 69 -11.16 20.71 -17.24
C PRO A 69 -12.23 21.28 -18.18
N GLU A 70 -13.40 21.63 -17.65
CA GLU A 70 -14.50 22.24 -18.43
C GLU A 70 -14.10 23.58 -19.08
N THR A 71 -13.17 24.30 -18.46
CA THR A 71 -12.64 25.58 -18.96
C THR A 71 -11.62 25.42 -20.08
N GLY A 72 -11.28 24.19 -20.46
CA GLY A 72 -10.14 23.87 -21.32
C GLY A 72 -8.81 23.86 -20.55
N GLY A 73 -7.85 23.10 -21.06
CA GLY A 73 -6.54 22.89 -20.43
C GLY A 73 -5.99 21.48 -20.69
N ASP A 74 -5.01 21.09 -19.90
CA ASP A 74 -4.44 19.74 -19.92
C ASP A 74 -5.40 18.73 -19.29
N CYS A 75 -5.52 17.56 -19.89
CA CYS A 75 -6.28 16.45 -19.33
C CYS A 75 -5.37 15.51 -18.56
N PHE A 76 -5.85 15.00 -17.43
CA PHE A 76 -5.09 14.09 -16.57
C PHE A 76 -5.74 12.71 -16.46
N PRO A 77 -4.95 11.65 -16.20
CA PRO A 77 -5.50 10.33 -15.92
C PRO A 77 -6.44 10.35 -14.70
N PRO A 78 -7.53 9.57 -14.69
CA PRO A 78 -8.44 9.51 -13.56
C PRO A 78 -7.79 8.98 -12.28
N LEU A 79 -8.21 9.50 -11.13
CA LEU A 79 -7.73 9.16 -9.80
C LEU A 79 -8.39 7.88 -9.23
N ARG A 80 -8.38 6.76 -9.94
CA ARG A 80 -8.95 5.48 -9.45
C ARG A 80 -7.94 4.36 -9.35
#